data_AF-A0A7S0KXD6-F1
#
_entry.id   AF-A0A7S0KXD6-F1
#
_cell.length_a   1.000
_cell.length_b   1.000
_cell.length_c   1.000
_cell.angle_alpha   90.00
_cell.angle_beta   90.00
_cell.angle_gamma   90.00
#
_symmetry.space_group_name_H-M   'P 1'
#
loop_
_entity.id
_entity.type
_entity.pdbx_description
1 polymer ?
#
loop_
_entity_poly.entity_id
_entity_poly.type
_entity_poly.pdbx_seq_one_letter_code
_entity_poly.pdbx_strand_id
1 'polypeptide(L)'
;APPGIKQLLEKKEGIFRKHMMGKRVNYACRSVISPDPYLGTNEIGIPRVFAETLTYPTPVTALNVAEMRELVKRGKNQYPGACWVEFPDGRRVNLDKMDAH
;
A
#
# COMPACT_ATOMS: atom_id res chain seq x y z
N ALA A 1 30.66 -24.68 14.32
CA ALA A 1 29.52 -25.11 15.17
C ALA A 1 28.28 -24.31 14.78
N PRO A 2 27.08 -24.93 14.71
CA PRO A 2 25.85 -24.19 14.46
C PRO A 2 25.64 -23.11 15.54
N PRO A 3 25.09 -21.94 15.18
CA PRO A 3 24.83 -20.88 16.16
C PRO A 3 23.83 -21.36 17.22
N GLY A 4 24.16 -21.18 18.49
CA GLY A 4 23.29 -21.55 19.60
C GLY A 4 22.00 -20.70 19.65
N ILE A 5 20.94 -21.23 20.23
CA ILE A 5 19.60 -20.58 20.32
C ILE A 5 19.66 -19.20 20.98
N LYS A 6 20.50 -19.02 22.02
CA LYS A 6 20.71 -17.71 22.67
C LYS A 6 21.22 -16.64 21.69
N GLN A 7 22.10 -17.04 20.75
CA GLN A 7 22.65 -16.17 19.73
C GLN A 7 21.61 -15.74 18.69
N LEU A 8 20.62 -16.60 18.41
CA LEU A 8 19.53 -16.32 17.49
C LEU A 8 18.51 -15.32 18.08
N LEU A 9 18.37 -15.30 19.41
CA LEU A 9 17.38 -14.49 20.12
C LEU A 9 17.90 -13.10 20.50
N GLU A 10 19.07 -13.02 21.13
CA GLU A 10 19.52 -11.83 21.86
C GLU A 10 20.32 -10.82 21.03
N LYS A 11 20.86 -11.22 19.88
CA LYS A 11 21.72 -10.34 19.09
C LYS A 11 20.95 -9.17 18.47
N LYS A 12 21.69 -8.14 18.03
CA LYS A 12 21.15 -7.02 17.24
C LYS A 12 20.39 -7.49 15.99
N GLU A 13 20.91 -8.54 15.34
CA GLU A 13 20.28 -9.23 14.21
C GLU A 13 19.37 -10.40 14.64
N GLY A 14 19.16 -10.59 15.94
CA GLY A 14 18.34 -11.65 16.50
C GLY A 14 16.85 -11.40 16.34
N ILE A 15 16.04 -12.42 16.62
CA ILE A 15 14.58 -12.40 16.39
C ILE A 15 13.90 -11.25 17.15
N PHE A 16 14.26 -11.03 18.41
CA PHE A 16 13.60 -10.01 19.22
C PHE A 16 13.80 -8.60 18.65
N ARG A 17 15.04 -8.22 18.32
CA ARG A 17 15.32 -6.86 17.82
C ARG A 17 14.94 -6.66 16.36
N LYS A 18 15.20 -7.65 15.50
CA LYS A 18 15.02 -7.52 14.03
C LYS A 18 13.61 -7.85 13.54
N HIS A 19 12.85 -8.67 14.27
CA HIS A 19 11.56 -9.16 13.80
C HIS A 19 10.38 -8.82 14.72
N MET A 20 10.58 -8.77 16.04
CA MET A 20 9.52 -8.40 16.99
C MET A 20 9.50 -6.90 17.33
N MET A 21 10.65 -6.28 17.64
CA MET A 21 10.71 -4.86 18.04
C MET A 21 10.65 -3.89 16.86
N GLY A 22 11.23 -4.26 15.71
CA GLY A 22 11.25 -3.41 14.52
C GLY A 22 11.24 -4.23 13.24
N LYS A 23 10.06 -4.36 12.62
CA LYS A 23 9.87 -5.07 11.35
C LYS A 23 9.67 -4.07 10.20
N ARG A 24 10.08 -4.45 9.00
CA ARG A 24 9.71 -3.71 7.78
C ARG A 24 8.20 -3.81 7.56
N VAL A 25 7.57 -2.65 7.33
CA VAL A 25 6.13 -2.53 7.11
C VAL A 25 5.82 -2.38 5.61
N ASN A 26 4.64 -2.84 5.21
CA ASN A 26 4.10 -2.61 3.88
C ASN A 26 3.37 -1.26 3.84
N TYR A 27 3.01 -0.77 2.65
CA TYR A 27 2.25 0.48 2.44
C TYR A 27 2.92 1.74 3.01
N ALA A 28 4.24 1.84 2.86
CA ALA A 28 5.01 3.02 3.25
C ALA A 28 5.86 3.53 2.07
N CYS A 29 5.99 4.85 1.94
CA CYS A 29 6.85 5.52 0.98
C CYS A 29 7.76 6.53 1.66
N ARG A 30 8.84 6.95 0.99
CA ARG A 30 9.79 7.97 1.47
C ARG A 30 10.30 8.80 0.29
N SER A 31 10.41 10.11 0.47
CA SER A 31 10.96 11.05 -0.53
C SER A 31 11.75 12.17 0.15
N VAL A 32 12.42 12.98 -0.66
CA VAL A 32 13.02 14.25 -0.23
C VAL A 32 11.91 15.30 -0.07
N ILE A 33 12.05 16.18 0.92
CA ILE A 33 11.10 17.25 1.19
C ILE A 33 11.48 18.54 0.44
N SER A 34 10.49 19.33 0.04
CA SER A 34 10.68 20.66 -0.57
C SER A 34 9.61 21.61 -0.04
N PRO A 35 9.93 22.88 0.20
CA PRO A 35 8.96 23.84 0.72
C PRO A 35 7.96 24.26 -0.38
N ASP A 36 6.66 24.30 -0.05
CA ASP A 36 5.60 24.81 -0.93
C ASP A 36 4.66 25.76 -0.13
N PRO A 37 4.61 27.06 -0.44
CA PRO A 37 3.80 28.03 0.30
C PRO A 37 2.30 27.99 -0.04
N TYR A 38 1.88 27.27 -1.08
CA TYR A 38 0.46 27.18 -1.46
C TYR A 38 -0.30 26.10 -0.70
N LEU A 39 0.41 25.27 0.07
CA LEU A 39 -0.14 24.12 0.77
C LEU A 39 -0.59 24.52 2.19
N GLY A 40 -1.76 24.04 2.61
CA GLY A 40 -2.25 24.26 3.96
C GLY A 40 -1.36 23.59 5.02
N THR A 41 -1.45 24.06 6.27
CA THR A 41 -0.65 23.49 7.39
C THR A 41 -0.94 22.02 7.69
N ASN A 42 -2.12 21.53 7.27
CA ASN A 42 -2.57 20.15 7.45
C ASN A 42 -2.46 19.30 6.17
N GLU A 43 -1.87 19.84 5.11
CA GLU A 43 -1.80 19.19 3.80
C GLU A 43 -0.36 18.77 3.47
N ILE A 44 -0.23 17.73 2.65
CA ILE A 44 1.06 17.24 2.17
C ILE A 44 0.99 16.93 0.66
N GLY A 45 1.99 17.40 -0.10
CA GLY A 45 2.12 17.07 -1.51
C GLY A 45 2.60 15.62 -1.70
N ILE A 46 1.82 14.81 -2.40
CA ILE A 46 2.19 13.42 -2.73
C ILE A 46 2.54 13.31 -4.21
N PRO A 47 3.74 12.83 -4.57
CA PRO A 47 4.11 12.55 -5.95
C PRO A 47 3.17 11.54 -6.61
N ARG A 48 2.89 11.72 -7.90
CA ARG A 48 1.98 10.86 -8.66
C ARG A 48 2.35 9.37 -8.61
N VAL A 49 3.65 9.06 -8.70
CA VAL A 49 4.17 7.70 -8.63
C VAL A 49 3.80 6.99 -7.32
N PHE A 50 3.77 7.72 -6.21
CA PHE A 50 3.38 7.16 -4.92
C PHE A 50 1.87 6.91 -4.86
N ALA A 51 1.08 7.84 -5.39
CA ALA A 51 -0.38 7.74 -5.41
C ALA A 51 -0.89 6.58 -6.29
N GLU A 52 -0.15 6.23 -7.35
CA GLU A 52 -0.47 5.08 -8.21
C GLU A 52 -0.03 3.73 -7.61
N THR A 53 0.99 3.73 -6.75
CA THR A 53 1.54 2.51 -6.15
C THR A 53 0.88 2.16 -4.82
N LEU A 54 0.62 3.16 -3.96
CA LEU A 54 0.00 2.97 -2.66
C LEU A 54 -1.51 2.79 -2.83
N THR A 55 -2.04 1.73 -2.24
CA THR A 55 -3.45 1.38 -2.34
C THR A 55 -4.08 1.31 -0.96
N TYR A 56 -5.36 1.65 -0.88
CA TYR A 56 -6.14 1.58 0.35
C TYR A 56 -7.37 0.68 0.12
N PRO A 57 -7.64 -0.28 1.02
CA PRO A 57 -8.82 -1.13 0.90
C PRO A 57 -10.06 -0.35 1.38
N THR A 58 -10.88 0.08 0.43
CA THR A 58 -12.18 0.71 0.73
C THR A 58 -13.30 -0.31 0.60
N PRO A 59 -14.09 -0.57 1.66
CA PRO A 59 -15.25 -1.44 1.56
C PRO A 59 -16.32 -0.79 0.68
N VAL A 60 -16.95 -1.60 -0.18
CA VAL A 60 -18.03 -1.14 -1.05
C VAL A 60 -19.31 -1.02 -0.22
N THR A 61 -19.92 0.16 -0.27
CA THR A 61 -21.19 0.50 0.37
C THR A 61 -22.16 1.02 -0.69
N ALA A 62 -23.46 1.05 -0.39
CA ALA A 62 -24.46 1.56 -1.34
C ALA A 62 -24.22 3.03 -1.76
N LEU A 63 -23.53 3.81 -0.92
CA LEU A 63 -23.22 5.22 -1.19
C LEU A 63 -22.02 5.40 -2.13
N ASN A 64 -20.99 4.54 -2.02
CA ASN A 64 -19.76 4.67 -2.80
C ASN A 64 -19.71 3.75 -4.04
N VAL A 65 -20.70 2.88 -4.24
CA VAL A 65 -20.68 1.84 -5.29
C VAL A 65 -20.52 2.42 -6.70
N ALA A 66 -21.12 3.58 -6.98
CA ALA A 66 -21.02 4.23 -8.28
C ALA A 66 -19.57 4.65 -8.56
N GLU A 67 -18.96 5.39 -7.63
CA GLU A 67 -17.58 5.87 -7.73
C GLU A 67 -16.58 4.71 -7.79
N MET A 68 -16.72 3.72 -6.92
CA MET A 68 -15.82 2.55 -6.89
C MET A 68 -15.87 1.77 -8.20
N ARG A 69 -17.06 1.65 -8.82
CA ARG A 69 -17.21 1.00 -10.13
C ARG A 69 -16.50 1.77 -11.24
N GLU A 70 -16.51 3.10 -11.20
CA GLU A 70 -15.76 3.92 -12.16
C GLU A 70 -14.25 3.76 -12.00
N LEU A 71 -13.74 3.74 -10.77
CA LEU A 71 -12.32 3.53 -10.49
C LEU A 71 -11.84 2.15 -11.01
N VAL A 72 -12.67 1.11 -10.84
CA VAL A 72 -12.39 -0.22 -11.37
C VAL A 72 -12.38 -0.23 -12.90
N LYS A 73 -13.30 0.47 -13.56
CA LYS A 73 -13.33 0.58 -15.03
C LYS A 73 -12.11 1.31 -15.61
N ARG A 74 -11.61 2.34 -14.93
CA ARG A 74 -10.37 3.04 -15.33
C ARG A 74 -9.13 2.16 -15.20
N GLY A 75 -9.18 1.18 -14.31
CA GLY A 75 -8.09 0.24 -14.05
C GLY A 75 -6.91 0.90 -13.34
N LYS A 76 -5.73 0.28 -13.44
CA LYS A 76 -4.51 0.70 -12.73
C LYS A 76 -3.70 1.78 -13.46
N ASN A 77 -3.76 1.79 -14.79
CA ASN A 77 -2.88 2.64 -15.62
C ASN A 77 -3.30 4.12 -15.67
N GLN A 78 -4.48 4.45 -15.14
CA GLN A 78 -4.96 5.82 -15.07
C GLN A 78 -5.39 6.14 -13.64
N TYR A 79 -4.73 7.13 -13.03
CA TYR A 79 -5.18 7.65 -11.74
C TYR A 79 -6.16 8.82 -11.90
N PRO A 80 -7.23 8.89 -11.07
CA PRO A 80 -7.54 7.96 -9.99
C PRO A 80 -8.19 6.68 -10.52
N GLY A 81 -7.73 5.54 -10.01
CA GLY A 81 -8.09 4.19 -10.46
C GLY A 81 -7.88 3.15 -9.38
N ALA A 82 -8.10 1.87 -9.73
CA ALA A 82 -8.00 0.74 -8.81
C ALA A 82 -7.03 -0.33 -9.31
N CYS A 83 -6.35 -1.00 -8.38
CA CYS A 83 -5.42 -2.08 -8.70
C CYS A 83 -6.04 -3.49 -8.52
N TRP A 84 -6.85 -3.66 -7.48
CA TRP A 84 -7.36 -4.96 -7.05
C TRP A 84 -8.83 -4.87 -6.69
N VAL A 85 -9.57 -5.95 -6.95
CA VAL A 85 -10.93 -6.15 -6.41
C VAL A 85 -10.91 -7.41 -5.56
N GLU A 86 -11.33 -7.30 -4.31
CA GLU A 86 -11.47 -8.41 -3.37
C GLU A 86 -12.95 -8.75 -3.21
N PHE A 87 -13.29 -10.02 -3.47
CA PHE A 87 -14.64 -10.54 -3.30
C PHE A 87 -14.84 -11.01 -1.84
N PRO A 88 -16.09 -11.14 -1.38
CA PRO A 88 -16.40 -11.66 -0.03
C PRO A 88 -15.78 -13.03 0.26
N ASP A 89 -15.57 -13.85 -0.77
CA ASP A 89 -14.96 -15.17 -0.67
C ASP A 89 -13.42 -15.13 -0.48
N GLY A 90 -12.82 -13.95 -0.35
CA GLY A 90 -11.37 -13.75 -0.23
C GLY A 90 -10.60 -13.86 -1.56
N ARG A 91 -11.31 -14.08 -2.67
CA ARG A 91 -10.71 -14.08 -4.01
C ARG A 91 -10.33 -12.66 -4.40
N ARG A 92 -9.08 -12.46 -4.84
CA ARG A 92 -8.57 -11.17 -5.34
C ARG A 92 -8.34 -11.23 -6.84
N VAL A 93 -8.90 -10.27 -7.57
CA VAL A 93 -8.68 -10.08 -9.00
C VAL A 93 -7.79 -8.87 -9.20
N ASN A 94 -6.69 -9.06 -9.93
CA ASN A 94 -5.78 -7.98 -10.31
C ASN A 94 -6.26 -7.35 -11.63
N LEU A 95 -6.50 -6.05 -11.61
CA LEU A 95 -7.01 -5.28 -12.76
C LEU A 95 -5.94 -5.02 -13.83
N ASP A 96 -4.66 -5.25 -13.53
CA ASP A 96 -3.54 -5.14 -14.48
C ASP A 96 -3.58 -6.24 -15.56
N LYS A 97 -4.22 -7.38 -15.26
CA LYS A 97 -4.32 -8.56 -16.13
C LYS A 97 -5.71 -8.78 -16.71
N MET A 98 -6.64 -7.85 -16.49
CA MET A 98 -7.90 -7.89 -17.21
C MET A 98 -7.62 -7.31 -18.59
N ASP A 99 -7.18 -8.18 -19.51
CA ASP A 99 -7.15 -7.88 -20.93
C ASP A 99 -8.54 -7.36 -21.33
N ALA A 100 -8.54 -6.21 -21.98
CA ALA A 100 -9.73 -5.63 -22.58
C ALA A 100 -10.27 -6.63 -23.61
N HIS A 101 -11.43 -7.22 -23.32
CA HIS A 101 -12.31 -7.73 -24.36
C HIS A 101 -12.91 -6.56 -25.15
#